data_AF-A0A7S3NZ08-F1
#
_entry.id   AF-A0A7S3NZ08-F1
#
_cell.length_a   1.000
_cell.length_b   1.000
_cell.length_c   1.000
_cell.angle_alpha   90.00
_cell.angle_beta   90.00
_cell.angle_gamma   90.00
#
_symmetry.space_group_name_H-M   'P 1'
#
loop_
_entity.id
_entity.type
_entity.pdbx_description
1 polymer ?
#
loop_
_entity_poly.entity_id
_entity_poly.type
_entity_poly.pdbx_seq_one_letter_code
_entity_poly.pdbx_strand_id
1 'polypeptide(L)'
;MPSLNIVKKSEPIGKFKKLEEYVVDTRRILNSRTQPFGYLTEAELISQMQAHAIGRNGKIAQCIQELIDNDYVTVDKKNSRTLIPTNIGSALIKGIGAVDPELISPKIRASIEQEC
;
A
#
# COMPACT_ATOMS: atom_id res chain seq x y z
N MET A 1 4.20 14.23 -0.06
CA MET A 1 4.54 12.94 0.57
C MET A 1 5.84 13.12 1.36
N PRO A 2 5.89 12.88 2.68
CA PRO A 2 7.19 12.72 3.31
C PRO A 2 7.72 11.36 2.87
N SER A 3 8.77 11.39 2.07
CA SER A 3 9.50 10.21 1.64
C SER A 3 9.87 9.38 2.87
N LEU A 4 9.46 8.10 2.87
CA LEU A 4 10.17 7.09 3.67
C LEU A 4 11.65 7.26 3.32
N ASN A 5 12.44 7.72 4.29
CA ASN A 5 13.88 7.61 4.25
C ASN A 5 14.21 6.13 4.35
N ILE A 6 14.01 5.40 3.25
CA ILE A 6 14.83 4.25 2.95
C ILE A 6 16.22 4.84 2.87
N VAL A 7 17.01 4.60 3.93
CA VAL A 7 18.42 4.97 3.99
C VAL A 7 19.07 4.36 2.75
N LYS A 8 19.22 5.19 1.72
CA LYS A 8 19.97 4.83 0.53
C LYS A 8 21.43 4.81 0.96
N LYS A 9 22.04 3.62 0.82
CA LYS A 9 23.49 3.38 0.80
C LYS A 9 24.16 3.49 2.18
N SER A 10 24.97 2.48 2.52
CA SER A 10 25.81 2.48 3.71
C SER A 10 26.80 3.65 3.63
N GLU A 11 26.45 4.77 4.24
CA GLU A 11 27.40 5.84 4.48
C GLU A 11 28.56 5.30 5.30
N PRO A 12 29.82 5.52 4.89
CA PRO A 12 30.96 5.08 5.67
C PRO A 12 30.96 5.86 6.98
N ILE A 13 30.64 5.16 8.06
CA ILE A 13 30.76 5.68 9.41
C ILE A 13 32.26 5.90 9.68
N GLY A 14 32.61 7.00 10.33
CA GLY A 14 34.00 7.31 10.70
C GLY A 14 34.65 6.18 11.52
N LYS A 15 35.98 6.15 11.59
CA LYS A 15 36.71 5.18 12.42
C LYS A 15 36.56 5.57 13.89
N PHE A 16 35.86 4.75 14.68
CA PHE A 16 35.75 4.89 16.13
C PHE A 16 36.61 3.83 16.81
N LYS A 17 37.32 4.21 17.88
CA LYS A 17 38.14 3.30 18.67
C LYS A 17 37.49 3.07 20.03
N LYS A 18 37.56 1.83 20.52
CA LYS A 18 37.14 1.47 21.86
C LYS A 18 37.99 2.24 22.89
N LEU A 19 37.34 2.77 23.93
CA LEU A 19 37.96 3.55 25.03
C LEU A 19 38.43 4.98 24.64
N GLU A 20 38.01 5.52 23.50
CA GLU A 20 38.18 6.94 23.18
C GLU A 20 36.95 7.76 23.61
N GLU A 21 37.19 8.97 24.10
CA GLU A 21 36.15 9.95 24.42
C GLU A 21 35.83 10.80 23.18
N TYR A 22 34.53 11.03 22.94
CA TYR A 22 34.05 11.83 21.81
C TYR A 22 33.15 12.95 22.33
N VAL A 23 33.33 14.16 21.79
CA VAL A 23 32.49 15.31 22.11
C VAL A 23 31.17 15.18 21.35
N VAL A 24 30.05 15.24 22.08
CA VAL A 24 28.72 15.27 21.47
C VAL A 24 28.49 16.64 20.84
N ASP A 25 28.36 16.69 19.52
CA ASP A 25 28.13 17.93 18.78
C ASP A 25 26.77 18.56 19.09
N THR A 26 25.68 17.79 18.99
CA THR A 26 24.33 18.29 19.28
C THR A 26 23.48 17.23 19.98
N ARG A 27 22.72 17.64 21.01
CA ARG A 27 21.66 16.83 21.63
C ARG A 27 20.30 17.38 21.23
N ARG A 28 19.40 16.54 20.70
CA ARG A 28 18.03 16.92 20.31
C ARG A 28 17.02 15.93 20.85
N ILE A 29 15.88 16.45 21.30
CA ILE A 29 14.69 15.64 21.59
C ILE A 29 13.90 15.55 20.29
N LEU A 30 13.77 14.36 19.75
CA LEU A 30 13.00 14.12 18.53
C LEU A 30 11.57 13.72 18.90
N ASN A 31 10.61 14.51 18.45
CA ASN A 31 9.21 14.17 18.52
C ASN A 31 8.78 13.59 17.18
N SER A 32 8.34 12.35 17.17
CA SER A 32 7.79 11.67 15.98
C SER A 32 6.33 11.29 16.22
N ARG A 33 5.61 11.02 15.12
CA ARG A 33 4.24 10.51 15.14
C ARG A 33 4.11 9.39 14.13
N THR A 34 3.23 8.44 14.40
CA THR A 34 2.80 7.48 13.39
C THR A 34 2.03 8.21 12.31
N GLN A 35 2.15 7.74 11.07
CA GLN A 35 1.43 8.29 9.93
C GLN A 35 0.51 7.20 9.39
N PRO A 36 -0.75 7.52 9.04
CA PRO A 36 -1.59 6.56 8.35
C PRO A 36 -0.95 6.15 7.03
N PHE A 37 -1.17 4.90 6.64
CA PHE A 37 -0.79 4.43 5.31
C PHE A 37 -1.55 5.23 4.24
N GLY A 38 -0.86 5.51 3.14
CA GLY A 38 -1.48 6.12 1.97
C GLY A 38 -2.33 5.13 1.19
N TYR A 39 -3.04 5.65 0.18
CA TYR A 39 -3.68 4.82 -0.83
C TYR A 39 -2.66 4.17 -1.75
N LEU A 40 -3.07 3.08 -2.40
CA LEU A 40 -2.22 2.31 -3.28
C LEU A 40 -2.16 2.93 -4.68
N THR A 41 -1.00 2.89 -5.29
CA THR A 41 -0.84 3.02 -6.74
C THR A 41 -1.32 1.73 -7.44
N GLU A 42 -1.53 1.80 -8.75
CA GLU A 42 -1.89 0.62 -9.55
C GLU A 42 -0.85 -0.51 -9.40
N ALA A 43 0.44 -0.19 -9.44
CA ALA A 43 1.50 -1.19 -9.28
C ALA A 43 1.49 -1.86 -7.90
N GLU A 44 1.23 -1.09 -6.84
CA GLU A 44 1.10 -1.63 -5.48
C GLU A 44 -0.16 -2.51 -5.35
N LEU A 45 -1.27 -2.10 -5.96
CA LEU A 45 -2.49 -2.91 -5.98
C LEU A 45 -2.29 -4.22 -6.76
N ILE A 46 -1.64 -4.17 -7.93
CA ILE A 46 -1.27 -5.37 -8.70
C ILE A 46 -0.42 -6.32 -7.83
N SER A 47 0.57 -5.77 -7.13
CA SER A 47 1.43 -6.56 -6.23
C SER A 47 0.63 -7.25 -5.12
N GLN A 48 -0.37 -6.54 -4.54
CA GLN A 48 -1.27 -7.13 -3.54
C GLN A 48 -2.19 -8.20 -4.16
N MET A 49 -2.76 -7.96 -5.34
CA MET A 49 -3.61 -8.93 -6.03
C MET A 49 -2.84 -10.22 -6.35
N GLN A 50 -1.59 -10.10 -6.80
CA GLN A 50 -0.69 -11.23 -7.04
C GLN A 50 -0.35 -11.98 -5.75
N ALA A 51 -0.03 -11.27 -4.67
CA ALA A 51 0.27 -11.87 -3.36
C ALA A 51 -0.94 -12.65 -2.80
N HIS A 52 -2.15 -12.18 -3.08
CA HIS A 52 -3.40 -12.86 -2.74
C HIS A 52 -3.90 -13.84 -3.80
N ALA A 53 -3.13 -14.02 -4.88
CA ALA A 53 -3.40 -14.96 -5.95
C ALA A 53 -4.78 -14.75 -6.63
N ILE A 54 -5.16 -13.48 -6.84
CA ILE A 54 -6.35 -13.03 -7.58
C ILE A 54 -5.93 -12.41 -8.93
N GLY A 55 -6.73 -12.66 -9.96
CA GLY A 55 -6.49 -12.23 -11.33
C GLY A 55 -5.42 -13.06 -12.06
N ARG A 56 -5.25 -14.33 -11.68
CA ARG A 56 -4.20 -15.23 -12.23
C ARG A 56 -4.34 -15.49 -13.74
N ASN A 57 -5.51 -15.26 -14.31
CA ASN A 57 -5.79 -15.39 -15.74
C ASN A 57 -5.22 -14.25 -16.62
N GLY A 58 -4.29 -13.44 -16.10
CA GLY A 58 -3.67 -12.33 -16.82
C GLY A 58 -4.55 -11.08 -16.96
N LYS A 59 -5.67 -11.01 -16.23
CA LYS A 59 -6.66 -9.90 -16.34
C LYS A 59 -6.64 -8.92 -15.17
N ILE A 60 -5.54 -8.86 -14.40
CA ILE A 60 -5.42 -7.92 -13.26
C ILE A 60 -5.66 -6.47 -13.70
N ALA A 61 -4.96 -6.02 -14.76
CA ALA A 61 -5.08 -4.65 -15.25
C ALA A 61 -6.52 -4.34 -15.74
N GLN A 62 -7.16 -5.29 -16.41
CA GLN A 62 -8.55 -5.15 -16.84
C GLN A 62 -9.50 -5.00 -15.65
N CYS A 63 -9.34 -5.81 -14.61
CA CYS A 63 -10.15 -5.72 -13.40
C CYS A 63 -10.02 -4.35 -12.71
N ILE A 64 -8.80 -3.81 -12.64
CA ILE A 64 -8.57 -2.47 -12.08
C ILE A 64 -9.24 -1.41 -12.95
N GLN A 65 -9.17 -1.52 -14.28
CA GLN A 65 -9.84 -0.59 -15.18
C GLN A 65 -11.37 -0.62 -15.00
N GLU A 66 -11.96 -1.81 -14.86
CA GLU A 66 -13.39 -1.95 -14.58
C GLU A 66 -13.78 -1.29 -13.25
N LEU A 67 -12.95 -1.34 -12.20
CA LEU A 67 -13.21 -0.62 -10.95
C LEU A 67 -13.26 0.90 -11.13
N ILE A 68 -12.42 1.44 -12.03
CA ILE A 68 -12.37 2.87 -12.36
C ILE A 68 -13.57 3.25 -13.21
N ASP A 69 -13.88 2.46 -14.24
CA ASP A 69 -14.97 2.74 -15.17
C ASP A 69 -16.35 2.69 -14.49
N ASN A 70 -16.49 1.88 -13.43
CA ASN A 70 -17.70 1.78 -12.61
C ASN A 70 -17.74 2.75 -11.42
N ASP A 71 -16.82 3.72 -11.33
CA ASP A 71 -16.77 4.75 -10.28
C ASP A 71 -16.66 4.21 -8.84
N TYR A 72 -16.13 3.00 -8.66
CA TYR A 72 -15.81 2.47 -7.32
C TYR A 72 -14.51 3.07 -6.78
N VAL A 73 -13.59 3.43 -7.68
CA VAL A 73 -12.28 3.98 -7.39
C VAL A 73 -11.97 5.09 -8.38
N THR A 74 -11.31 6.15 -7.91
CA THR A 74 -10.84 7.26 -8.75
C THR A 74 -9.32 7.36 -8.69
N VAL A 75 -8.70 7.83 -9.78
CA VAL A 75 -7.26 8.06 -9.83
C VAL A 75 -6.94 9.49 -9.40
N ASP A 76 -6.06 9.65 -8.40
CA ASP A 76 -5.54 10.97 -8.02
C ASP A 76 -4.67 11.54 -9.15
N LYS A 77 -5.25 12.47 -9.92
CA LYS A 77 -4.57 13.13 -11.04
C LYS A 77 -3.55 14.19 -10.60
N LYS A 78 -3.53 14.60 -9.33
CA LYS A 78 -2.72 15.74 -8.86
C LYS A 78 -1.42 15.34 -8.18
N ASN A 79 -1.38 14.20 -7.49
CA ASN A 79 -0.16 13.75 -6.79
C ASN A 79 0.52 12.58 -7.50
N SER A 80 0.03 11.37 -7.25
CA SER A 80 0.84 10.14 -7.35
C SER A 80 0.15 9.03 -8.11
N ARG A 81 -0.95 9.34 -8.83
CA ARG A 81 -1.79 8.36 -9.53
C ARG A 81 -2.23 7.20 -8.62
N THR A 82 -2.52 7.52 -7.36
CA THR A 82 -3.06 6.58 -6.39
C THR A 82 -4.55 6.34 -6.63
N LEU A 83 -4.99 5.14 -6.33
CA LEU A 83 -6.36 4.67 -6.41
C LEU A 83 -7.12 5.02 -5.12
N ILE A 84 -8.00 6.00 -5.20
CA ILE A 84 -8.80 6.52 -4.08
C ILE A 84 -10.22 5.93 -4.15
N PRO A 85 -10.65 5.17 -3.14
CA PRO A 85 -12.04 4.69 -3.07
C PRO A 85 -13.04 5.84 -3.08
N THR A 86 -14.10 5.72 -3.88
CA THR A 86 -15.21 6.69 -3.84
C THR A 86 -16.12 6.41 -2.64
N ASN A 87 -17.07 7.32 -2.39
CA ASN A 87 -18.10 7.10 -1.38
C ASN A 87 -18.95 5.87 -1.71
N ILE A 88 -19.27 5.66 -2.99
CA ILE A 88 -20.06 4.51 -3.45
C ILE A 88 -19.26 3.22 -3.29
N GLY A 89 -18.01 3.18 -3.75
CA GLY A 89 -17.15 2.00 -3.58
C GLY A 89 -16.94 1.63 -2.10
N SER A 90 -16.70 2.64 -1.26
CA SER A 90 -16.55 2.44 0.18
C SER A 90 -17.84 1.95 0.85
N ALA A 91 -18.99 2.49 0.45
CA ALA A 91 -20.29 2.06 0.98
C ALA A 91 -20.64 0.64 0.54
N LEU A 92 -20.33 0.27 -0.71
CA LEU A 92 -20.60 -1.07 -1.24
C LEU A 92 -19.84 -2.15 -0.47
N ILE A 93 -18.52 -1.97 -0.27
CA ILE A 93 -17.72 -2.94 0.49
C ILE A 93 -18.18 -3.04 1.94
N LYS A 94 -18.53 -1.91 2.57
CA LYS A 94 -19.09 -1.91 3.94
C LYS A 94 -20.45 -2.63 4.00
N GLY A 95 -21.31 -2.42 3.00
CA GLY A 95 -22.63 -3.05 2.92
C GLY A 95 -22.54 -4.56 2.72
N ILE A 96 -21.75 -5.01 1.74
CA ILE A 96 -21.55 -6.45 1.47
C ILE A 96 -20.89 -7.11 2.68
N GLY A 97 -19.84 -6.50 3.24
CA GLY A 97 -19.13 -7.05 4.40
C GLY A 97 -19.98 -7.09 5.69
N ALA A 98 -20.99 -6.23 5.82
CA ALA A 98 -21.94 -6.29 6.93
C ALA A 98 -22.91 -7.47 6.81
N VAL A 99 -23.20 -7.94 5.58
CA VAL A 99 -24.02 -9.14 5.34
C VAL A 99 -23.17 -10.39 5.54
N ASP A 100 -22.03 -10.47 4.86
CA ASP A 100 -21.08 -11.56 4.98
C ASP A 100 -19.65 -11.09 4.65
N PRO A 101 -18.73 -11.06 5.64
CA PRO A 101 -17.35 -10.69 5.44
C PRO A 101 -16.58 -11.60 4.46
N GLU A 102 -17.01 -12.85 4.26
CA GLU A 102 -16.31 -13.77 3.34
C GLU A 102 -16.50 -13.38 1.88
N LEU A 103 -17.61 -12.69 1.53
CA LEU A 103 -17.88 -12.25 0.17
C LEU A 103 -16.89 -11.18 -0.34
N ILE A 104 -16.30 -10.40 0.57
CA ILE A 104 -15.25 -9.42 0.24
C ILE A 104 -13.84 -9.98 0.46
N SER A 105 -13.72 -11.24 0.89
CA SER A 105 -12.44 -11.86 1.18
C SER A 105 -11.72 -12.24 -0.11
N PRO A 106 -10.44 -11.85 -0.27
CA PRO A 106 -9.67 -12.24 -1.44
C PRO A 106 -9.46 -13.76 -1.56
N LYS A 107 -9.57 -14.49 -0.44
CA LYS A 107 -9.36 -15.95 -0.39
C LYS A 107 -10.41 -16.72 -1.18
N ILE A 108 -11.68 -16.33 -1.08
CA ILE A 108 -12.77 -17.01 -1.80
C ILE A 108 -12.56 -16.85 -3.29
N ARG A 109 -12.23 -15.64 -3.75
CA ARG A 109 -11.93 -15.38 -5.16
C ARG A 109 -10.72 -16.19 -5.65
N ALA A 110 -9.65 -16.24 -4.87
CA ALA A 110 -8.45 -17.00 -5.20
C ALA A 110 -8.71 -18.52 -5.31
N SER A 111 -9.62 -19.06 -4.49
CA SER A 111 -10.05 -20.47 -4.56
C SER A 111 -10.80 -20.75 -5.87
N ILE A 112 -11.77 -19.90 -6.22
CA ILE A 112 -12.55 -20.03 -7.46
C ILE A 112 -11.64 -19.97 -8.69
N GLU A 113 -10.68 -19.04 -8.72
CA GLU A 113 -9.74 -18.90 -9.84
C GLU A 113 -8.70 -20.03 -9.93
N GLN A 114 -8.51 -20.81 -8.87
CA GLN A 114 -7.63 -21.98 -8.90
C GLN A 114 -8.29 -23.19 -9.57
N GLU A 115 -9.62 -23.24 -9.56
CA GLU A 115 -10.43 -24.33 -10.14
C GLU A 115 -10.81 -24.09 -11.61
N CYS A 116 -10.49 -22.90 -12.15
CA CYS A 116 -10.72 -22.51 -13.55
C CYS A 116 -9.46 -22.70 -14.40
#